data_AF-A0A2S6AEH3-F1
#
_entry.id   AF-A0A2S6AEH3-F1
#
_cell.length_a   1.000
_cell.length_b   1.000
_cell.length_c   1.000
_cell.angle_alpha   90.00
_cell.angle_beta   90.00
_cell.angle_gamma   90.00
#
_symmetry.space_group_name_H-M   'P 1'
#
loop_
_entity.id
_entity.type
_entity.pdbx_description
1 polymer ?
#
loop_
_entity_poly.entity_id
_entity_poly.type
_entity_poly.pdbx_seq_one_letter_code
_entity_poly.pdbx_strand_id
1 'polypeptide(L)'
;MPADIAATMAITQRPVALAALEQPASAAAWRAVPAYSPVTTEDKNIPVESQRFMSGRAAEHTVEVRASHAVSVSDPSAVAELILPAAQR
;
A
#
# COMPACT_ATOMS: atom_id res chain seq x y z
N MET A 1 -8.08 14.39 -4.68
CA MET A 1 -9.32 13.73 -5.13
C MET A 1 -10.49 14.68 -4.94
N PRO A 2 -11.42 14.77 -5.91
CA PRO A 2 -12.69 15.47 -5.74
C PRO A 2 -13.47 14.98 -4.51
N ALA A 3 -14.15 15.89 -3.81
CA ALA A 3 -14.79 15.60 -2.53
C ALA A 3 -16.00 14.65 -2.66
N ASP A 4 -16.74 14.74 -3.77
CA ASP A 4 -17.86 13.87 -4.12
C ASP A 4 -17.43 12.43 -4.32
N ILE A 5 -16.34 12.20 -5.07
CA ILE A 5 -15.76 10.86 -5.27
C ILE A 5 -15.33 10.27 -3.92
N ALA A 6 -14.62 11.04 -3.10
CA ALA A 6 -14.19 10.59 -1.78
C ALA A 6 -15.39 10.23 -0.87
N ALA A 7 -16.46 11.02 -0.91
CA ALA A 7 -17.68 10.75 -0.14
C ALA A 7 -18.38 9.47 -0.62
N THR A 8 -18.51 9.26 -1.93
CA THR A 8 -19.08 8.02 -2.48
C THR A 8 -18.23 6.81 -2.10
N MET A 9 -16.90 6.90 -2.19
CA MET A 9 -16.00 5.83 -1.78
C MET A 9 -16.16 5.50 -0.29
N ALA A 10 -16.25 6.51 0.57
CA ALA A 10 -16.42 6.30 2.01
C ALA A 10 -17.74 5.60 2.36
N ILE A 11 -18.85 5.99 1.72
CA ILE A 11 -20.19 5.40 1.97
C ILE A 11 -20.28 3.96 1.40
N THR A 12 -19.59 3.69 0.30
CA THR A 12 -19.61 2.37 -0.35
C THR A 12 -18.54 1.40 0.18
N GLN A 13 -17.62 1.86 1.02
CA GLN A 13 -16.57 1.03 1.61
C GLN A 13 -17.17 -0.05 2.51
N ARG A 14 -16.82 -1.31 2.24
CA ARG A 14 -17.18 -2.45 3.09
C ARG A 14 -16.09 -2.72 4.12
N PRO A 15 -16.44 -3.28 5.30
CA PRO A 15 -15.44 -3.76 6.25
C PRO A 15 -14.47 -4.76 5.60
N VAL A 16 -13.21 -4.74 6.05
CA VAL A 16 -12.24 -5.79 5.68
C VAL A 16 -12.77 -7.14 6.15
N ALA A 17 -12.63 -8.18 5.32
CA ALA A 17 -13.00 -9.52 5.71
C ALA A 17 -12.11 -9.98 6.87
N LEU A 18 -12.70 -10.44 7.98
CA LEU A 18 -11.95 -10.86 9.18
C LEU A 18 -10.89 -11.92 8.85
N ALA A 19 -11.23 -12.86 7.95
CA ALA A 19 -10.30 -13.88 7.48
C ALA A 19 -9.00 -13.30 6.90
N ALA A 20 -9.03 -12.11 6.27
CA ALA A 20 -7.82 -11.47 5.75
C ALA A 20 -6.89 -10.97 6.86
N LEU A 21 -7.41 -10.70 8.06
CA LEU A 21 -6.63 -10.28 9.22
C LEU A 21 -6.14 -11.46 10.07
N GLU A 22 -6.90 -12.54 10.11
CA GLU A 22 -6.63 -13.72 10.95
C GLU A 22 -5.86 -14.83 10.24
N GLN A 23 -5.81 -14.81 8.90
CA GLN A 23 -5.14 -15.85 8.14
C GLN A 23 -3.64 -15.88 8.50
N PRO A 24 -3.12 -17.04 8.98
CA PRO A 24 -1.70 -17.17 9.30
C PRO A 24 -0.85 -17.01 8.04
N ALA A 25 0.26 -16.29 8.17
CA ALA A 25 1.30 -16.31 7.14
C ALA A 25 1.92 -17.72 7.07
N SER A 26 1.90 -18.34 5.89
CA SER A 26 2.53 -19.66 5.68
C SER A 26 4.04 -19.57 5.51
N ALA A 27 4.54 -18.42 5.04
CA ALA A 27 5.95 -18.11 4.89
C ALA A 27 6.19 -16.60 4.84
N ALA A 28 7.42 -16.18 5.11
CA ALA A 28 7.90 -14.82 4.83
C ALA A 28 8.27 -14.70 3.34
N ALA A 29 7.25 -14.54 2.48
CA ALA A 29 7.41 -14.57 1.01
C ALA A 29 8.48 -13.59 0.48
N TRP A 30 8.64 -12.44 1.13
CA TRP A 30 9.63 -11.41 0.78
C TRP A 30 11.09 -11.86 0.91
N ARG A 31 11.37 -13.04 1.49
CA ARG A 31 12.71 -13.64 1.49
C ARG A 31 13.08 -14.31 0.17
N ALA A 32 12.09 -14.67 -0.65
CA ALA A 32 12.29 -15.38 -1.91
C ALA A 32 11.72 -14.63 -3.11
N VAL A 33 10.79 -13.71 -2.90
CA VAL A 33 10.17 -12.90 -3.94
C VAL A 33 10.60 -11.44 -3.73
N PRO A 34 11.19 -10.77 -4.75
CA PRO A 34 11.49 -9.35 -4.68
C PRO A 34 10.25 -8.54 -4.32
N ALA A 35 10.40 -7.64 -3.34
CA ALA A 35 9.29 -6.83 -2.84
C ALA A 35 9.57 -5.34 -3.04
N TYR A 36 8.51 -4.63 -3.43
CA TYR A 36 8.49 -3.20 -3.72
C TYR A 36 7.42 -2.56 -2.86
N SER A 37 7.70 -1.40 -2.27
CA SER A 37 6.80 -0.78 -1.30
C SER A 37 6.64 0.73 -1.53
N PRO A 38 5.40 1.23 -1.71
CA PRO A 38 5.10 2.64 -1.53
C PRO A 38 4.82 2.92 -0.05
N VAL A 39 5.59 3.82 0.56
CA VAL A 39 5.31 4.38 1.90
C VAL A 39 4.49 5.65 1.72
N THR A 40 3.24 5.63 2.16
CA THR A 40 2.28 6.73 1.97
C THR A 40 2.27 7.64 3.19
N THR A 41 2.77 8.87 3.06
CA THR A 41 3.08 9.72 4.22
C THR A 41 1.88 10.46 4.81
N GLU A 42 0.73 10.47 4.12
CA GLU A 42 -0.54 11.04 4.62
C GLU A 42 -1.59 9.95 4.92
N ASP A 43 -1.15 8.70 5.07
CA ASP A 43 -2.01 7.60 5.50
C ASP A 43 -2.52 7.81 6.93
N LYS A 44 -3.85 7.75 7.08
CA LYS A 44 -4.54 7.88 8.38
C LYS A 44 -5.03 6.53 8.93
N ASN A 45 -4.89 5.45 8.16
CA ASN A 45 -5.25 4.10 8.54
C ASN A 45 -4.04 3.32 9.07
N ILE A 46 -2.88 3.46 8.42
CA ILE A 46 -1.62 2.81 8.83
C ILE A 46 -0.56 3.88 9.12
N PRO A 47 -0.04 3.97 10.37
CA PRO A 47 1.00 4.94 10.71
C PRO A 47 2.23 4.82 9.80
N VAL A 48 2.75 5.96 9.34
CA VAL A 48 3.91 6.00 8.42
C VAL A 48 5.13 5.25 8.97
N GLU A 49 5.38 5.33 10.28
CA GLU A 49 6.49 4.61 10.92
C GLU A 49 6.31 3.09 10.87
N SER A 50 5.07 2.59 10.97
CA SER A 50 4.79 1.17 10.77
C SER A 50 5.06 0.75 9.33
N GLN A 51 4.69 1.57 8.35
CA GLN A 51 4.99 1.31 6.93
C GLN A 51 6.50 1.28 6.67
N ARG A 52 7.25 2.24 7.20
CA ARG A 52 8.72 2.29 7.12
C ARG A 52 9.36 1.06 7.75
N PHE A 53 8.92 0.70 8.96
CA PHE A 53 9.43 -0.49 9.65
C PHE A 53 9.17 -1.78 8.87
N MET A 54 7.97 -1.96 8.31
CA MET A 54 7.64 -3.13 7.50
C MET A 54 8.45 -3.16 6.21
N SER A 55 8.52 -2.02 5.50
CA SER A 55 9.24 -1.89 4.23
C SER A 55 10.74 -2.13 4.41
N GLY A 56 11.37 -1.58 5.44
CA GLY A 56 12.80 -1.79 5.72
C GLY A 56 13.18 -3.24 6.05
N ARG A 57 12.22 -4.08 6.46
CA ARG A 57 12.46 -5.52 6.70
C ARG A 57 12.21 -6.41 5.48
N ALA A 58 11.40 -5.94 4.54
CA ALA A 58 10.81 -6.81 3.52
C ALA A 58 11.04 -6.34 2.09
N ALA A 59 11.10 -5.04 1.83
CA ALA A 59 11.20 -4.49 0.48
C ALA A 59 12.67 -4.26 0.08
N GLU A 60 13.00 -4.65 -1.15
CA GLU A 60 14.27 -4.31 -1.79
C GLU A 60 14.24 -2.87 -2.34
N HIS A 61 13.05 -2.39 -2.72
CA HIS A 61 12.84 -1.05 -3.23
C HIS A 61 11.66 -0.37 -2.52
N THR A 62 11.90 0.80 -1.94
CA THR A 62 10.89 1.59 -1.24
C THR A 62 10.86 3.00 -1.79
N VAL A 63 9.67 3.54 -2.03
CA VAL A 63 9.46 4.94 -2.42
C VAL A 63 8.53 5.61 -1.43
N GLU A 64 8.84 6.82 -0.98
CA GLU A 64 7.90 7.62 -0.19
C GLU A 64 7.03 8.46 -1.10
N VAL A 65 5.72 8.38 -0.90
CA VAL A 65 4.71 9.08 -1.69
C VAL A 65 3.87 9.93 -0.75
N ARG A 66 3.74 11.23 -1.06
CA ARG A 66 2.85 12.14 -0.33
C ARG A 66 1.40 11.89 -0.75
N ALA A 67 0.83 10.80 -0.25
CA ALA A 67 -0.51 10.33 -0.61
C ALA A 67 -1.24 9.72 0.60
N SER A 68 -2.55 9.59 0.45
CA SER A 68 -3.43 8.92 1.41
C SER A 68 -3.25 7.40 1.39
N HIS A 69 -3.91 6.70 2.33
CA HIS A 69 -4.00 5.23 2.35
C HIS A 69 -4.41 4.62 1.01
N ALA A 70 -5.34 5.26 0.31
CA ALA A 70 -5.85 4.81 -0.99
C ALA A 70 -5.01 5.37 -2.15
N VAL A 71 -3.68 5.15 -2.13
CA VAL A 71 -2.73 5.72 -3.11
C VAL A 71 -3.05 5.35 -4.55
N SER A 72 -3.57 4.16 -4.81
CA SER A 72 -4.03 3.73 -6.15
C SER A 72 -5.15 4.60 -6.72
N VAL A 73 -5.85 5.37 -5.88
CA VAL A 73 -6.89 6.31 -6.29
C VAL A 73 -6.41 7.76 -6.17
N SER A 74 -5.69 8.10 -5.09
CA SER A 74 -5.26 9.48 -4.86
C SER A 74 -4.07 9.90 -5.72
N ASP A 75 -3.20 8.96 -6.08
CA ASP A 75 -2.03 9.14 -6.95
C ASP A 75 -1.72 7.84 -7.73
N PRO A 76 -2.55 7.49 -8.73
CA PRO A 76 -2.36 6.26 -9.52
C PRO A 76 -1.04 6.26 -10.32
N SER A 77 -0.51 7.43 -10.66
CA SER A 77 0.76 7.55 -11.39
C SER A 77 1.93 7.05 -10.55
N ALA A 78 2.02 7.44 -9.28
CA ALA A 78 3.05 6.96 -8.37
C ALA A 78 3.03 5.42 -8.22
N VAL A 79 1.85 4.81 -8.26
CA VAL A 79 1.71 3.33 -8.24
C VAL A 79 2.21 2.71 -9.54
N ALA A 80 1.84 3.27 -10.69
CA ALA A 80 2.29 2.77 -11.98
C ALA A 80 3.82 2.88 -12.15
N GLU A 81 4.40 4.00 -11.72
CA GLU A 81 5.85 4.24 -11.73
C GLU A 81 6.62 3.24 -10.85
N LEU A 82 6.02 2.75 -9.78
CA LEU A 82 6.60 1.70 -8.95
C LEU A 82 6.47 0.31 -9.58
N ILE A 83 5.31 -0.02 -10.16
CA ILE A 83 5.02 -1.36 -10.68
C ILE A 83 5.70 -1.64 -12.03
N LEU A 84 5.71 -0.68 -12.95
CA LEU A 84 6.21 -0.92 -14.32
C LEU A 84 7.67 -1.38 -14.36
N PRO A 85 8.63 -0.77 -13.64
CA PRO A 85 9.99 -1.27 -13.56
C PRO A 85 10.09 -2.62 -12.84
N ALA A 86 9.28 -2.83 -11.80
CA ALA A 86 9.27 -4.09 -11.04
C ALA A 86 8.83 -5.29 -11.90
N ALA A 87 7.89 -5.07 -12.83
CA ALA A 87 7.36 -6.10 -13.72
C ALA A 87 8.30 -6.49 -14.88
N GLN A 88 9.38 -5.72 -15.12
CA GLN A 88 10.36 -5.98 -16.18
C GLN A 88 11.58 -6.78 -15.70
N ARG A 89 11.57 -7.21 -14.42
CA ARG A 89 12.65 -7.99 -13.79
C ARG A 89 12.41 -9.48 -13.80
#